data_AF-A0A6X8KKM8-F1
#
_entry.id   AF-A0A6X8KKM8-F1
#
_cell.length_a   1.000
_cell.length_b   1.000
_cell.length_c   1.000
_cell.angle_alpha   90.00
_cell.angle_beta   90.00
_cell.angle_gamma   90.00
#
_symmetry.space_group_name_H-M   'P 1'
#
loop_
_entity.id
_entity.type
_entity.pdbx_description
1 polymer ?
#
loop_
_entity_poly.entity_id
_entity_poly.type
_entity_poly.pdbx_seq_one_letter_code
_entity_poly.pdbx_strand_id
1 'polypeptide(L)'
;MEVDIIRAQEEQGRLYRIEEQRKKEEQIRKAKEREEYERPLKAFISSKIKESDLSEKDFKKQVCSSCDYLKDRSTKSRYFTERPDLLDKYHNERLIRFSIKGTDGKVGKIEIYTD
;
A
#
# COMPACT_ATOMS: atom_id res chain seq x y z
N MET A 1 43.71 -8.14 30.94
CA MET A 1 42.46 -8.59 31.60
C MET A 1 41.45 -7.45 31.72
N GLU A 2 41.66 -6.40 32.52
CA GLU A 2 40.69 -5.28 32.62
C GLU A 2 40.55 -4.46 31.33
N VAL A 3 41.66 -4.15 30.65
CA VAL A 3 41.67 -3.38 29.38
C VAL A 3 40.94 -4.12 28.25
N ASP A 4 41.01 -5.46 28.25
CA ASP A 4 40.36 -6.31 27.23
C ASP A 4 38.83 -6.35 27.44
N ILE A 5 38.38 -6.33 28.70
CA ILE A 5 36.96 -6.29 29.07
C ILE A 5 36.33 -4.94 28.67
N ILE A 6 37.02 -3.83 28.93
CA ILE A 6 36.54 -2.49 28.56
C ILE A 6 36.43 -2.37 27.04
N ARG A 7 37.45 -2.84 26.30
CA ARG A 7 37.44 -2.83 24.83
C ARG A 7 36.29 -3.65 24.26
N ALA A 8 36.03 -4.85 24.81
CA ALA A 8 34.94 -5.69 24.38
C ALA A 8 33.55 -5.06 24.65
N GLN A 9 33.38 -4.37 25.77
CA GLN A 9 32.14 -3.65 26.10
C GLN A 9 31.89 -2.47 25.17
N GLU A 10 32.93 -1.69 24.84
CA GLU A 10 32.82 -0.60 23.87
C GLU A 10 32.47 -1.09 22.47
N GLU A 11 33.05 -2.21 22.05
CA GLU A 11 32.76 -2.83 20.75
C GLU A 11 31.32 -3.35 20.67
N GLN A 12 30.83 -4.02 21.71
CA GLN A 12 29.42 -4.41 21.83
C GLN A 12 28.49 -3.18 21.79
N GLY A 13 28.85 -2.10 22.50
CA GLY A 13 28.09 -0.85 22.47
C GLY A 13 28.10 -0.15 21.11
N ARG A 14 29.16 -0.32 20.31
CA ARG A 14 29.21 0.17 18.91
C ARG A 14 28.32 -0.69 18.01
N LEU A 15 28.42 -2.01 18.10
CA LEU A 15 27.59 -2.94 17.32
C LEU A 15 26.09 -2.73 17.60
N TYR A 16 25.71 -2.55 18.86
CA TYR A 16 24.32 -2.27 19.23
C TYR A 16 23.78 -0.99 18.57
N ARG A 17 24.56 0.10 18.57
CA ARG A 17 24.16 1.37 17.95
C ARG A 17 24.01 1.25 16.43
N ILE A 18 24.89 0.50 15.77
CA ILE A 18 24.80 0.23 14.32
C ILE A 18 23.52 -0.56 14.02
N GLU A 19 23.22 -1.58 14.82
CA GLU A 19 22.01 -2.39 14.64
C GLU A 19 20.73 -1.58 14.85
N GLU A 20 20.67 -0.72 15.86
CA GLU A 20 19.54 0.20 16.06
C GLU A 20 19.36 1.16 14.88
N GLN A 21 20.47 1.67 14.33
CA GLN A 21 20.41 2.55 13.17
C GLN A 21 19.88 1.81 11.94
N ARG A 22 20.35 0.58 11.67
CA ARG A 22 19.85 -0.26 10.57
C ARG A 22 18.35 -0.54 10.71
N LYS A 23 17.87 -0.83 11.93
CA LYS A 23 16.44 -1.04 12.19
C LYS A 23 15.62 0.22 11.90
N LYS A 24 16.10 1.39 12.31
CA LYS A 24 15.44 2.68 12.02
C LYS A 24 15.39 2.94 10.51
N GLU A 25 16.50 2.73 9.81
CA GLU A 25 16.58 2.89 8.35
C GLU A 25 15.63 1.93 7.62
N GLU A 26 15.55 0.67 8.05
CA GLU A 26 14.63 -0.31 7.47
C GLU A 26 13.16 0.07 7.71
N GLN A 27 12.82 0.56 8.90
CA GLN A 27 11.47 1.05 9.19
C GLN A 27 11.10 2.26 8.31
N ILE A 28 12.02 3.21 8.15
CA ILE A 28 11.81 4.37 7.27
C ILE A 28 11.64 3.92 5.82
N ARG A 29 12.44 2.97 5.34
CA ARG A 29 12.31 2.42 3.98
C ARG A 29 10.95 1.76 3.77
N LYS A 30 10.52 0.88 4.69
CA LYS A 30 9.20 0.23 4.63
C LYS A 30 8.06 1.24 4.70
N ALA A 31 8.19 2.29 5.49
CA ALA A 31 7.20 3.35 5.58
C ALA A 31 7.08 4.14 4.26
N LYS A 32 8.21 4.49 3.63
CA LYS A 32 8.25 5.15 2.32
C LYS A 32 7.65 4.26 1.23
N GLU A 33 8.05 2.99 1.16
CA GLU A 33 7.48 2.02 0.22
C GLU A 33 5.97 1.90 0.39
N ARG A 34 5.47 1.86 1.63
CA ARG A 34 4.04 1.84 1.94
C ARG A 34 3.34 3.13 1.54
N GLU A 35 3.95 4.28 1.78
CA GLU A 35 3.39 5.57 1.41
C GLU A 35 3.28 5.72 -0.11
N GLU A 36 4.35 5.41 -0.85
CA GLU A 36 4.34 5.37 -2.31
C GLU A 36 3.28 4.40 -2.83
N TYR A 37 3.15 3.25 -2.17
CA TYR A 37 2.13 2.28 -2.50
C TYR A 37 0.71 2.84 -2.30
N GLU A 38 0.42 3.47 -1.16
CA GLU A 38 -0.91 4.00 -0.83
C GLU A 38 -1.26 5.33 -1.53
N ARG A 39 -0.26 6.07 -2.03
CA ARG A 39 -0.44 7.42 -2.59
C ARG A 39 -1.46 7.52 -3.73
N PRO A 40 -1.44 6.64 -4.76
CA PRO A 40 -2.41 6.71 -5.85
C PRO A 40 -3.84 6.48 -5.36
N LEU A 41 -4.02 5.52 -4.44
CA LEU A 41 -5.33 5.25 -3.83
C LEU A 41 -5.82 6.43 -3.00
N LYS A 42 -4.96 7.04 -2.19
CA LYS A 42 -5.31 8.25 -1.41
C LYS A 42 -5.72 9.39 -2.33
N ALA A 43 -4.96 9.66 -3.38
CA ALA A 43 -5.28 10.70 -4.36
C ALA A 43 -6.64 10.45 -5.04
N PHE A 44 -6.91 9.20 -5.43
CA PHE A 44 -8.19 8.82 -6.02
C PHE A 44 -9.37 9.01 -5.05
N ILE A 45 -9.25 8.51 -3.81
CA ILE A 45 -10.28 8.68 -2.78
C ILE A 45 -10.53 10.17 -2.52
N SER A 46 -9.48 10.97 -2.40
CA SER A 46 -9.61 12.42 -2.21
C SER A 46 -10.32 13.11 -3.37
N SER A 47 -10.09 12.70 -4.62
CA SER A 47 -10.85 13.21 -5.77
C SER A 47 -12.34 12.85 -5.65
N LYS A 48 -12.65 11.58 -5.33
CA LYS A 48 -14.03 11.12 -5.21
C LYS A 48 -14.79 11.76 -4.06
N ILE A 49 -14.12 12.06 -2.95
CA ILE A 49 -14.71 12.83 -1.84
C ILE A 49 -15.10 14.22 -2.33
N LYS A 50 -14.18 14.93 -3.01
CA LYS A 50 -14.46 16.27 -3.57
C LYS A 50 -15.61 16.27 -4.58
N GLU A 51 -15.77 15.20 -5.35
CA GLU A 51 -16.88 15.04 -6.31
C GLU A 51 -18.22 14.72 -5.65
N SER A 52 -18.23 14.24 -4.40
CA SER A 52 -19.41 13.69 -3.74
C SER A 52 -20.15 14.65 -2.81
N ASP A 53 -19.59 15.85 -2.55
CA ASP A 53 -20.05 16.79 -1.51
C ASP A 53 -20.13 16.20 -0.08
N LEU A 54 -19.59 15.00 0.13
CA LEU A 54 -19.57 14.33 1.43
C LEU A 54 -18.32 14.68 2.23
N SER A 55 -18.44 14.60 3.56
CA SER A 55 -17.26 14.51 4.42
C SER A 55 -16.49 13.21 4.13
N GLU A 56 -15.18 13.18 4.37
CA GLU A 56 -14.40 11.94 4.20
C GLU A 56 -14.98 10.77 5.00
N LYS A 57 -15.49 11.06 6.21
CA LYS A 57 -16.11 10.06 7.08
C LYS A 57 -17.39 9.49 6.47
N ASP A 58 -18.24 10.35 5.92
CA ASP A 58 -19.49 9.94 5.30
C ASP A 58 -19.26 9.24 3.97
N PHE A 59 -18.31 9.71 3.16
CA PHE A 59 -17.88 9.04 1.95
C PHE A 59 -17.40 7.61 2.24
N LYS A 60 -16.54 7.42 3.25
CA LYS A 60 -16.06 6.09 3.64
C LYS A 60 -17.19 5.18 4.12
N LYS A 61 -18.21 5.73 4.79
CA LYS A 61 -19.34 4.96 5.33
C LYS A 61 -20.38 4.62 4.26
N GLN A 62 -20.64 5.53 3.33
CA GLN A 62 -21.76 5.46 2.40
C GLN A 62 -21.34 4.95 1.01
N VAL A 63 -20.13 5.30 0.57
CA VAL A 63 -19.66 5.13 -0.80
C VAL A 63 -18.53 4.11 -0.90
N CYS A 64 -17.57 4.14 0.03
CA CYS A 64 -16.47 3.16 0.03
C CYS A 64 -16.93 1.81 0.58
N SER A 65 -16.92 0.75 -0.23
CA SER A 65 -17.23 -0.61 0.24
C SER A 65 -15.97 -1.42 0.54
N SER A 66 -14.98 -1.40 -0.36
CA SER A 66 -13.68 -2.04 -0.15
C SER A 66 -12.64 -1.46 -1.11
N CYS A 67 -11.38 -1.41 -0.69
CA CYS A 67 -10.25 -1.08 -1.55
C CYS A 67 -9.14 -2.10 -1.35
N ASP A 68 -8.69 -2.72 -2.44
CA ASP A 68 -7.61 -3.70 -2.40
C ASP A 68 -6.72 -3.55 -3.61
N TYR A 69 -5.49 -4.02 -3.49
CA TYR A 69 -4.60 -4.14 -4.64
C TYR A 69 -4.56 -5.59 -5.10
N LEU A 70 -4.60 -5.78 -6.41
CA LEU A 70 -4.38 -7.07 -7.05
C LEU A 70 -2.88 -7.21 -7.25
N LYS A 71 -2.22 -7.88 -6.31
CA LYS A 71 -0.74 -7.94 -6.23
C LYS A 71 -0.19 -9.17 -6.93
N ASP A 72 -0.80 -10.33 -6.71
CA ASP A 72 -0.28 -11.60 -7.18
C ASP A 72 -0.88 -12.05 -8.50
N ARG A 73 -0.08 -12.82 -9.25
CA ARG A 73 -0.43 -13.36 -10.57
C ARG A 73 -1.70 -14.21 -10.54
N SER A 74 -1.90 -15.01 -9.49
CA SER A 74 -3.04 -15.92 -9.40
C SER A 74 -4.36 -15.16 -9.24
N THR A 75 -4.33 -14.08 -8.47
CA THR A 75 -5.49 -13.22 -8.23
C THR A 75 -5.79 -12.40 -9.48
N LYS A 76 -4.77 -11.83 -10.16
CA LYS A 76 -4.98 -11.13 -11.43
C LYS A 76 -5.51 -12.04 -12.54
N SER A 77 -4.99 -13.26 -12.64
CA SER A 77 -5.45 -14.22 -13.66
C SER A 77 -6.93 -14.55 -13.47
N ARG A 78 -7.36 -14.78 -12.22
CA ARG A 78 -8.78 -15.00 -11.90
C ARG A 78 -9.64 -13.74 -12.10
N TYR A 79 -9.06 -12.56 -11.85
CA TYR A 79 -9.76 -11.28 -11.97
C TYR A 79 -9.99 -10.88 -13.44
N PHE A 80 -9.03 -11.20 -14.30
CA PHE A 80 -9.05 -10.91 -15.74
C PHE A 80 -9.37 -12.13 -16.60
N THR A 81 -10.03 -13.16 -16.05
CA THR A 81 -10.42 -14.37 -16.80
C THR A 81 -11.14 -14.04 -18.11
N GLU A 82 -12.01 -13.03 -18.09
CA GLU A 82 -12.80 -12.59 -19.26
C GLU A 82 -12.11 -11.46 -20.08
N ARG A 83 -10.94 -10.98 -19.66
CA ARG A 83 -10.20 -9.87 -20.29
C ARG A 83 -8.69 -10.18 -20.36
N PRO A 84 -8.29 -11.19 -21.15
CA PRO A 84 -6.90 -11.65 -21.22
C PRO A 84 -5.94 -10.56 -21.73
N ASP A 85 -6.43 -9.63 -22.55
CA ASP A 85 -5.70 -8.45 -23.01
C ASP A 85 -5.21 -7.56 -21.85
N LEU A 86 -6.05 -7.37 -20.83
CA LEU A 86 -5.70 -6.60 -19.64
C LEU A 86 -4.80 -7.40 -18.71
N LEU A 87 -4.94 -8.73 -18.67
CA LEU A 87 -4.04 -9.58 -17.90
C LEU A 87 -2.61 -9.46 -18.41
N ASP A 88 -2.40 -9.54 -19.72
CA ASP A 88 -1.06 -9.45 -20.33
C ASP A 88 -0.45 -8.06 -20.10
N LYS A 89 -1.25 -7.00 -20.29
CA LYS A 89 -0.78 -5.62 -20.13
C LYS A 89 -0.41 -5.28 -18.69
N TYR A 90 -1.22 -5.72 -17.71
CA TYR A 90 -1.06 -5.33 -16.30
C TYR A 90 -0.58 -6.49 -15.43
N HIS A 91 0.02 -7.51 -16.04
CA HIS A 91 0.50 -8.70 -15.34
C HIS A 91 1.48 -8.34 -14.23
N ASN A 92 2.45 -7.48 -14.54
CA ASN A 92 3.51 -7.04 -13.62
C ASN A 92 3.19 -5.69 -12.95
N GLU A 93 2.16 -5.00 -13.41
CA GLU A 93 1.83 -3.65 -12.94
C GLU A 93 0.97 -3.64 -11.68
N ARG A 94 1.04 -2.58 -10.89
CA ARG A 94 0.17 -2.46 -9.72
C ARG A 94 -1.25 -2.08 -10.18
N LEU A 95 -2.23 -2.78 -9.61
CA LEU A 95 -3.63 -2.56 -9.92
C LEU A 95 -4.43 -2.40 -8.64
N ILE A 96 -5.10 -1.27 -8.51
CA ILE A 96 -6.03 -1.00 -7.41
C ILE A 96 -7.43 -1.38 -7.88
N ARG A 97 -8.11 -2.20 -7.09
CA ARG A 97 -9.55 -2.46 -7.19
C ARG A 97 -10.26 -1.66 -6.10
N PHE A 98 -11.08 -0.70 -6.51
CA PHE A 98 -11.88 0.11 -5.62
C PHE A 98 -13.37 -0.19 -5.82
N SER A 99 -14.04 -0.66 -4.78
CA SER A 99 -15.47 -1.00 -4.83
C SER A 99 -16.29 0.16 -4.29
N ILE A 100 -17.15 0.71 -5.14
CA ILE A 100 -18.00 1.87 -4.84
C ILE A 100 -19.45 1.43 -4.70
N LYS A 101 -20.09 1.79 -3.61
CA LYS A 101 -21.53 1.64 -3.44
C LYS A 101 -22.24 2.82 -4.12
N GLY A 102 -23.09 2.52 -5.10
CA GLY A 102 -23.97 3.46 -5.75
C GLY A 102 -25.16 3.84 -4.87
N THR A 103 -25.87 4.89 -5.25
CA THR A 103 -27.09 5.36 -4.59
C THR A 103 -28.24 4.36 -4.68
N ASP A 104 -28.20 3.46 -5.67
CA ASP A 104 -29.11 2.33 -5.84
C ASP A 104 -28.78 1.12 -4.93
N GLY A 105 -27.73 1.25 -4.11
CA GLY A 105 -27.25 0.20 -3.22
C GLY A 105 -26.37 -0.87 -3.89
N LYS A 106 -26.17 -0.81 -5.21
CA LYS A 106 -25.30 -1.74 -5.93
C LYS A 106 -23.83 -1.36 -5.74
N VAL A 107 -22.95 -2.34 -5.87
CA VAL A 107 -21.51 -2.12 -5.77
C VAL A 107 -20.89 -2.19 -7.16
N GLY A 108 -20.40 -1.04 -7.63
CA GLY A 108 -19.54 -0.94 -8.82
C GLY A 108 -18.07 -1.17 -8.47
N LYS A 109 -17.27 -1.52 -9.47
CA LYS A 109 -15.82 -1.68 -9.34
C LYS A 109 -15.12 -0.65 -10.24
N ILE A 110 -14.13 0.03 -9.69
CA ILE A 110 -13.23 0.91 -10.40
C ILE A 110 -11.84 0.31 -10.32
N GLU A 111 -11.19 0.24 -11.47
CA GLU A 111 -9.82 -0.24 -11.64
C GLU A 111 -8.92 0.97 -11.84
N ILE A 112 -7.90 1.11 -11.00
CA ILE A 112 -6.87 2.13 -11.16
C ILE A 112 -5.58 1.40 -11.53
N TYR A 113 -5.22 1.58 -12.79
CA TYR A 113 -3.96 1.12 -13.36
C TYR A 113 -2.92 2.19 -13.04
N THR A 114 -1.93 1.83 -12.22
CA THR A 114 -0.82 2.74 -11.93
C THR A 114 0.33 2.39 -12.87
N ASP A 115 0.81 3.38 -13.62
CA ASP A 115 2.03 3.30 -14.43
C ASP A 115 3.30 3.13 -13.57
#